data_AF-A0A966N646-F1
#
_entry.id   AF-A0A966N646-F1
#
_cell.length_a   1.000
_cell.length_b   1.000
_cell.length_c   1.000
_cell.angle_alpha   90.00
_cell.angle_beta   90.00
_cell.angle_gamma   90.00
#
_symmetry.space_group_name_H-M   'P 1'
#
loop_
_entity.id
_entity.type
_entity.pdbx_description
1 polymer ?
#
loop_
_entity_poly.entity_id
_entity_poly.type
_entity_poly.pdbx_seq_one_letter_code
_entity_poly.pdbx_strand_id
1 'polypeptide(L)'
;MQIRVWDDGYSETFEIDADEDFAAFAAKVWGDGDWGEGNYRVEYTWEVTDDGEIIDSGSGFIEHQIEEPTCLESADGEHDWTSEGEGGLDENPGVWSLGGTTMCFVSHCRKCGLKKTEVKYGSQRNPGQCDTVEYSEPDED
;
A
#
# COMPACT_ATOMS: atom_id res chain seq x y z
N MET A 1 0.92 -30.88 10.40
CA MET A 1 -0.12 -29.87 10.73
C MET A 1 -0.45 -29.08 9.50
N GLN A 2 -1.51 -28.29 9.54
CA GLN A 2 -1.88 -27.38 8.46
C GLN A 2 -1.92 -25.95 9.00
N ILE A 3 -1.35 -25.01 8.25
CA ILE A 3 -1.56 -23.57 8.49
C ILE A 3 -2.42 -23.01 7.38
N ARG A 4 -3.48 -22.33 7.76
CA ARG A 4 -4.29 -21.51 6.86
C ARG A 4 -3.90 -20.05 7.08
N VAL A 5 -3.64 -19.32 6.01
CA VAL A 5 -3.38 -17.87 6.03
C VAL A 5 -4.41 -17.19 5.13
N TRP A 6 -5.00 -16.08 5.56
CA TRP A 6 -6.08 -15.41 4.81
C TRP A 6 -6.20 -13.91 5.09
N ASP A 7 -6.83 -13.21 4.14
CA ASP A 7 -7.37 -11.87 4.26
C ASP A 7 -8.88 -11.86 3.88
N ASP A 8 -9.46 -10.68 3.69
CA ASP A 8 -10.89 -10.51 3.36
C ASP A 8 -11.28 -11.10 1.98
N GLY A 9 -10.34 -11.18 1.05
CA GLY A 9 -10.56 -11.65 -0.33
C GLY A 9 -9.96 -13.00 -0.69
N TYR A 10 -8.99 -13.49 0.09
CA TYR A 10 -8.17 -14.64 -0.31
C TYR A 10 -7.72 -15.50 0.88
N SER A 11 -7.56 -16.80 0.67
CA SER A 11 -7.02 -17.72 1.67
C SER A 11 -6.25 -18.86 1.04
N GLU A 12 -5.13 -19.23 1.65
CA GLU A 12 -4.33 -20.40 1.29
C GLU A 12 -4.10 -21.31 2.49
N THR A 13 -3.80 -22.58 2.22
CA THR A 13 -3.53 -23.59 3.25
C THR A 13 -2.31 -24.40 2.86
N PHE A 14 -1.40 -24.59 3.82
CA PHE A 14 -0.11 -25.25 3.62
C PHE A 14 0.09 -26.34 4.66
N GLU A 15 0.79 -27.40 4.28
CA GLU A 15 1.29 -28.40 5.23
C GLU A 15 2.60 -27.89 5.83
N ILE A 16 2.71 -27.93 7.17
CA ILE A 16 3.87 -27.43 7.90
C ILE A 16 4.29 -28.40 9.03
N ASP A 17 5.58 -28.31 9.38
CA ASP A 17 6.23 -29.03 10.46
C ASP A 17 6.01 -28.38 11.83
N ALA A 18 6.17 -29.15 12.91
CA ALA A 18 5.80 -28.73 14.29
C ALA A 18 6.78 -27.70 14.86
N ASP A 19 7.99 -27.71 14.34
CA ASP A 19 9.09 -26.83 14.70
C ASP A 19 9.12 -25.53 13.89
N GLU A 20 8.19 -25.35 12.94
CA GLU A 20 8.10 -24.14 12.13
C GLU A 20 7.60 -22.95 12.96
N ASP A 21 8.17 -21.76 12.74
CA ASP A 21 7.64 -20.52 13.30
C ASP A 21 6.41 -20.08 12.48
N PHE A 22 5.22 -20.39 12.99
CA PHE A 22 3.96 -20.16 12.30
C PHE A 22 3.73 -18.70 11.90
N ALA A 23 4.14 -17.76 12.76
CA ALA A 23 3.99 -16.33 12.48
C ALA A 23 4.97 -15.89 11.38
N ALA A 24 6.22 -16.36 11.43
CA ALA A 24 7.22 -16.07 10.40
C ALA A 24 6.85 -16.70 9.05
N PHE A 25 6.32 -17.93 9.07
CA PHE A 25 5.81 -18.59 7.86
C PHE A 25 4.65 -17.82 7.25
N ALA A 26 3.65 -17.45 8.04
CA ALA A 26 2.52 -16.65 7.58
C ALA A 26 2.96 -15.30 7.01
N ALA A 27 3.89 -14.60 7.68
CA ALA A 27 4.47 -13.35 7.20
C ALA A 27 5.19 -13.51 5.86
N LYS A 28 5.93 -14.61 5.67
CA LYS A 28 6.63 -14.89 4.42
C LYS A 28 5.66 -15.17 3.28
N VAL A 29 4.71 -16.08 3.49
CA VAL A 29 3.71 -16.45 2.47
C VAL A 29 2.96 -15.22 1.99
N TRP A 30 2.48 -14.40 2.93
CA TRP A 30 1.74 -13.20 2.57
C TRP A 30 2.68 -12.11 2.00
N GLY A 31 3.93 -12.06 2.44
CA GLY A 31 4.93 -11.10 1.97
C GLY A 31 5.38 -11.33 0.53
N ASP A 32 5.39 -12.59 0.09
CA ASP A 32 5.71 -12.99 -1.28
C ASP A 32 4.53 -12.75 -2.27
N GLY A 33 3.39 -12.25 -1.78
CA GLY A 33 2.22 -11.91 -2.59
C GLY A 33 2.46 -10.70 -3.51
N ASP A 34 1.77 -10.70 -4.65
CA ASP A 34 1.75 -9.55 -5.58
C ASP A 34 0.62 -8.59 -5.19
N TRP A 35 0.97 -7.54 -4.45
CA TRP A 35 0.04 -6.54 -3.89
C TRP A 35 -0.02 -5.24 -4.69
N GLY A 36 0.56 -5.23 -5.89
CA GLY A 36 0.66 -4.08 -6.78
C GLY A 36 1.89 -3.20 -6.54
N GLU A 37 2.01 -2.17 -7.38
CA GLU A 37 3.21 -1.32 -7.48
C GLU A 37 3.18 -0.07 -6.56
N GLY A 38 2.19 0.04 -5.66
CA GLY A 38 1.90 1.23 -4.84
C GLY A 38 2.15 1.05 -3.33
N ASN A 39 1.79 2.06 -2.53
CA ASN A 39 1.88 1.99 -1.06
C ASN A 39 0.80 1.08 -0.47
N TYR A 40 1.12 -0.19 -0.25
CA TYR A 40 0.16 -1.11 0.35
C TYR A 40 0.42 -1.35 1.83
N ARG A 41 -0.69 -1.52 2.55
CA ARG A 41 -0.71 -2.19 3.85
C ARG A 41 -1.76 -3.29 3.80
N VAL A 42 -1.31 -4.53 3.90
CA VAL A 42 -2.13 -5.73 3.82
C VAL A 42 -2.16 -6.39 5.19
N GLU A 43 -3.35 -6.54 5.75
CA GLU A 43 -3.57 -7.25 7.01
C GLU A 43 -3.96 -8.69 6.71
N TYR A 44 -3.38 -9.64 7.44
CA TYR A 44 -3.62 -11.07 7.27
C TYR A 44 -3.78 -11.76 8.61
N THR A 45 -4.47 -12.89 8.59
CA THR A 45 -4.70 -13.76 9.75
C THR A 45 -4.18 -15.16 9.42
N TRP A 46 -3.69 -15.87 10.41
CA TRP A 46 -3.33 -17.29 10.29
C TRP A 46 -3.93 -18.13 11.40
N GLU A 47 -4.12 -19.42 11.10
CA GLU A 47 -4.63 -20.44 12.00
C GLU A 47 -3.90 -21.75 11.70
N VAL A 48 -3.39 -22.40 12.74
CA VAL A 48 -2.70 -23.68 12.64
C VAL A 48 -3.57 -24.76 13.25
N THR A 49 -3.76 -25.84 12.52
CA THR A 49 -4.56 -27.00 12.93
C THR A 49 -3.74 -28.29 12.94
N ASP A 50 -3.96 -29.11 13.96
CA ASP A 50 -3.46 -30.49 14.07
C ASP A 50 -4.63 -31.43 14.35
N ASP A 51 -4.80 -32.47 13.53
CA ASP A 51 -5.93 -33.42 13.62
C ASP A 51 -7.32 -32.74 13.73
N GLY A 52 -7.46 -31.54 13.16
CA GLY A 52 -8.70 -30.75 13.20
C GLY A 52 -8.90 -29.87 14.45
N GLU A 53 -7.93 -29.83 15.36
CA GLU A 53 -7.90 -28.90 16.51
C GLU A 53 -7.01 -27.70 16.20
N ILE A 54 -7.48 -26.49 16.53
CA ILE A 54 -6.69 -25.26 16.39
C ILE A 54 -5.66 -25.22 17.53
N ILE A 55 -4.39 -25.22 17.18
CA ILE A 55 -3.27 -25.21 18.15
C ILE A 55 -2.60 -23.84 18.25
N ASP A 56 -2.69 -23.00 17.21
CA ASP A 56 -2.17 -21.64 17.18
C ASP A 56 -2.99 -20.75 16.23
N SER A 57 -3.03 -19.44 16.51
CA SER A 57 -3.62 -18.46 15.60
C SER A 57 -3.10 -17.06 15.90
N GLY A 58 -3.11 -16.19 14.89
CA GLY A 58 -2.71 -14.80 15.05
C GLY A 58 -2.99 -13.95 13.82
N SER A 59 -2.59 -12.69 13.89
CA SER A 59 -2.75 -11.72 12.81
C SER A 59 -1.51 -10.85 12.65
N GLY A 60 -1.25 -10.41 11.43
CA GLY A 60 -0.08 -9.62 11.06
C GLY A 60 -0.40 -8.67 9.93
N PHE A 61 0.58 -7.87 9.54
CA PHE A 61 0.47 -7.02 8.36
C PHE A 61 1.81 -6.89 7.65
N ILE A 62 1.74 -6.69 6.34
CA ILE A 62 2.86 -6.28 5.50
C ILE A 62 2.60 -4.86 5.04
N GLU A 63 3.66 -4.05 5.02
CA GLU A 63 3.61 -2.68 4.56
C GLU A 63 4.73 -2.44 3.55
N HIS A 64 4.38 -1.83 2.43
CA HIS A 64 5.32 -1.30 1.45
C HIS A 64 5.07 0.19 1.29
N GLN A 65 6.14 0.97 1.37
CA GLN A 65 6.11 2.41 1.12
C GLN A 65 7.16 2.73 0.05
N ILE A 66 6.72 3.36 -1.03
CA ILE A 66 7.57 3.93 -2.06
C ILE A 66 8.38 5.06 -1.44
N GLU A 67 9.70 5.00 -1.59
CA GLU A 67 10.59 6.05 -1.14
C GLU A 67 10.39 7.33 -1.96
N GLU A 68 10.17 8.45 -1.26
CA GLU A 68 10.09 9.76 -1.90
C GLU A 68 11.46 10.16 -2.47
N PRO A 69 11.55 10.54 -3.76
CA PRO A 69 12.80 11.02 -4.34
C PRO A 69 13.30 12.29 -3.64
N THR A 70 14.61 12.44 -3.47
CA THR A 70 15.20 13.66 -2.87
C THR A 70 15.07 14.87 -3.81
N CYS A 71 14.69 16.03 -3.27
CA CYS A 71 14.70 17.29 -4.01
C CYS A 71 16.13 17.83 -4.14
N LEU A 72 16.73 17.68 -5.32
CA LEU A 72 18.11 18.15 -5.58
C LEU A 72 18.23 19.69 -5.62
N GLU A 73 17.13 20.40 -5.88
CA GLU A 73 17.06 21.87 -5.90
C GLU A 73 16.82 22.48 -4.50
N SER A 74 16.71 21.65 -3.46
CA SER A 74 16.54 22.06 -2.07
C SER A 74 17.80 21.76 -1.25
N ALA A 75 18.26 22.73 -0.45
CA ALA A 75 19.46 22.57 0.38
C ALA A 75 19.35 21.42 1.39
N ASP A 76 18.14 21.19 1.92
CA ASP A 76 17.84 20.16 2.91
C ASP A 76 17.30 18.86 2.27
N GLY A 77 17.22 18.79 0.93
CA GLY A 77 16.66 17.66 0.20
C GLY A 77 15.13 17.58 0.21
N GLU A 78 14.44 18.49 0.92
CA GLU A 78 12.98 18.50 1.07
C GLU A 78 12.25 19.22 -0.08
N HIS A 79 11.14 18.64 -0.54
CA HIS A 79 10.26 19.25 -1.53
C HIS A 79 9.35 20.34 -0.94
N ASP A 80 9.04 21.36 -1.75
CA ASP A 80 8.04 22.39 -1.43
C ASP A 80 6.78 22.10 -2.26
N TRP A 81 5.97 21.15 -1.79
CA TRP A 81 4.79 20.65 -2.49
C TRP A 81 3.67 21.69 -2.57
N THR A 82 3.10 21.85 -3.76
CA THR A 82 1.91 22.68 -4.00
C THR A 82 0.98 22.04 -5.01
N SER A 83 -0.31 22.33 -4.94
CA SER A 83 -1.29 21.88 -5.93
C SER A 83 -1.81 23.03 -6.81
N GLU A 84 -1.24 24.22 -6.68
CA GLU A 84 -1.61 25.37 -7.49
C GLU A 84 -1.36 25.09 -8.97
N GLY A 85 -2.38 25.22 -9.83
CA GLY A 85 -2.24 24.97 -11.27
C GLY A 85 -2.46 23.52 -11.73
N GLU A 86 -2.65 22.56 -10.81
CA GLU A 86 -2.88 21.15 -11.17
C GLU A 86 -4.29 20.87 -11.74
N GLY A 87 -5.23 21.80 -11.62
CA GLY A 87 -6.64 21.59 -11.97
C GLY A 87 -7.45 21.00 -10.81
N GLY A 88 -8.43 20.14 -11.08
CA GLY A 88 -9.24 19.50 -10.03
C GLY A 88 -10.42 20.35 -9.54
N LEU A 89 -10.73 20.27 -8.24
CA LEU A 89 -11.79 21.07 -7.62
C LEU A 89 -11.39 22.55 -7.52
N ASP A 90 -12.29 23.47 -7.88
CA ASP A 90 -12.04 24.91 -7.77
C ASP A 90 -11.64 25.35 -6.35
N GLU A 91 -12.25 24.73 -5.33
CA GLU A 91 -11.97 25.01 -3.92
C GLU A 91 -10.71 24.31 -3.40
N ASN A 92 -10.26 23.25 -4.09
CA ASN A 92 -9.10 22.47 -3.69
C ASN A 92 -8.35 21.97 -4.94
N PRO A 93 -7.49 22.83 -5.52
CA PRO A 93 -6.68 22.47 -6.68
C PRO A 93 -5.89 21.20 -6.42
N GLY A 94 -5.71 20.39 -7.46
CA GLY A 94 -5.04 19.10 -7.36
C GLY A 94 -5.86 18.01 -6.68
N VAL A 95 -7.17 18.18 -6.49
CA VAL A 95 -8.04 17.11 -5.95
C VAL A 95 -9.10 16.70 -6.95
N TRP A 96 -9.22 15.39 -7.19
CA TRP A 96 -10.24 14.77 -8.03
C TRP A 96 -10.94 13.64 -7.29
N SER A 97 -12.27 13.56 -7.42
CA SER A 97 -13.00 12.35 -7.08
C SER A 97 -12.95 11.39 -8.26
N LEU A 98 -12.51 10.16 -8.03
CA LEU A 98 -12.54 9.08 -9.02
C LEU A 98 -13.82 8.22 -8.91
N GLY A 99 -14.80 8.68 -8.10
CA GLY A 99 -16.02 7.95 -7.78
C GLY A 99 -15.93 7.13 -6.50
N GLY A 100 -17.09 6.82 -5.90
CA GLY A 100 -17.15 6.11 -4.62
C GLY A 100 -16.46 6.90 -3.48
N THR A 101 -15.55 6.23 -2.76
CA THR A 101 -14.64 6.87 -1.78
C THR A 101 -13.24 7.13 -2.32
N THR A 102 -12.99 6.88 -3.61
CA THR A 102 -11.67 7.02 -4.21
C THR A 102 -11.38 8.48 -4.56
N MET A 103 -10.25 8.98 -4.05
CA MET A 103 -9.76 10.34 -4.24
C MET A 103 -8.37 10.31 -4.86
N CYS A 104 -8.10 11.21 -5.80
CA CYS A 104 -6.78 11.45 -6.37
C CYS A 104 -6.30 12.84 -5.95
N PHE A 105 -5.06 12.92 -5.49
CA PHE A 105 -4.38 14.15 -5.07
C PHE A 105 -3.13 14.33 -5.92
N VAL A 106 -3.01 15.45 -6.59
CA VAL A 106 -1.84 15.79 -7.40
C VAL A 106 -1.22 17.06 -6.86
N SER A 107 0.10 17.05 -6.77
CA SER A 107 0.92 18.18 -6.38
C SER A 107 2.23 18.16 -7.16
N HIS A 108 2.90 19.31 -7.23
CA HIS A 108 4.24 19.42 -7.74
C HIS A 108 5.14 20.18 -6.76
N CYS A 109 6.42 19.92 -6.82
CA CYS A 109 7.40 20.67 -6.05
C CYS A 109 7.68 22.02 -6.74
N ARG A 110 7.50 23.13 -6.02
CA ARG A 110 7.78 24.50 -6.54
C ARG A 110 9.23 24.73 -6.92
N LYS A 111 10.15 23.88 -6.45
CA LYS A 111 11.60 24.02 -6.67
C LYS A 111 12.06 23.22 -7.89
N CYS A 112 11.79 21.92 -7.90
CA CYS A 112 12.30 21.00 -8.92
C CYS A 112 11.25 20.53 -9.94
N GLY A 113 9.97 20.88 -9.75
CA GLY A 113 8.90 20.48 -10.66
C GLY A 113 8.50 19.00 -10.57
N LEU A 114 9.14 18.19 -9.72
CA LEU A 114 8.75 16.79 -9.50
C LEU A 114 7.26 16.74 -9.16
N LYS A 115 6.52 15.87 -9.84
CA LYS A 115 5.08 15.70 -9.68
C LYS A 115 4.77 14.47 -8.85
N LYS A 116 3.90 14.62 -7.86
CA LYS A 116 3.42 13.58 -6.97
C LYS A 116 1.93 13.37 -7.17
N THR A 117 1.53 12.14 -7.48
CA THR A 117 0.13 11.73 -7.59
C THR A 117 -0.17 10.68 -6.53
N GLU A 118 -1.11 10.95 -5.64
CA GLU A 118 -1.57 10.03 -4.61
C GLU A 118 -3.01 9.59 -4.90
N VAL A 119 -3.27 8.28 -4.94
CA VAL A 119 -4.64 7.76 -5.01
C VAL A 119 -4.98 7.10 -3.68
N LYS A 120 -6.06 7.56 -3.05
CA LYS A 120 -6.60 7.00 -1.81
C LYS A 120 -7.95 6.36 -2.07
N TYR A 121 -8.08 5.07 -1.80
CA TYR A 121 -9.32 4.33 -2.10
C TYR A 121 -10.38 4.51 -1.00
N GLY A 122 -9.97 4.92 0.20
CA GLY A 122 -10.88 5.18 1.32
C GLY A 122 -11.50 3.91 1.91
N SER A 123 -12.61 4.07 2.62
CA SER A 123 -13.24 2.99 3.41
C SER A 123 -14.03 1.98 2.58
N GLN A 124 -14.38 2.29 1.33
CA GLN A 124 -15.07 1.37 0.42
C GLN A 124 -14.11 0.75 -0.61
N ARG A 125 -12.85 0.53 -0.24
CA ARG A 125 -11.86 -0.15 -1.09
C ARG A 125 -12.25 -1.61 -1.35
N ASN A 126 -12.04 -2.07 -2.58
CA ASN A 126 -12.19 -3.50 -2.89
C ASN A 126 -11.00 -4.29 -2.29
N PRO A 127 -11.17 -5.59 -2.03
CA PRO A 127 -10.05 -6.47 -1.68
C PRO A 127 -8.91 -6.33 -2.71
N GLY A 128 -7.67 -6.19 -2.22
CA GLY A 128 -6.48 -5.98 -3.06
C GLY A 128 -6.23 -4.54 -3.52
N GLN A 129 -7.10 -3.56 -3.21
CA GLN A 129 -6.81 -2.15 -3.50
C GLN A 129 -6.00 -1.50 -2.37
N CYS A 130 -4.82 -1.00 -2.73
CA CYS A 130 -3.93 -0.24 -1.87
C CYS A 130 -3.87 1.22 -2.30
N ASP A 131 -3.63 2.12 -1.36
CA ASP A 131 -3.36 3.51 -1.71
C ASP A 131 -2.07 3.58 -2.54
N THR A 132 -2.00 4.46 -3.52
CA THR A 132 -0.81 4.55 -4.38
C THR A 132 -0.18 5.93 -4.26
N VAL A 133 1.13 5.99 -4.43
CA VAL A 133 1.87 7.24 -4.67
C VAL A 133 2.75 7.03 -5.89
N GLU A 134 2.71 7.97 -6.82
CA GLU A 134 3.53 7.94 -8.02
C GLU A 134 4.28 9.25 -8.12
N TYR A 135 5.56 9.16 -8.45
CA TYR A 135 6.43 10.30 -8.70
C TYR A 135 6.80 10.33 -10.17
N SER A 136 6.63 11.48 -10.82
CA SER A 136 6.96 11.69 -12.22
C SER A 136 7.79 12.96 -12.39
N GLU A 137 8.76 12.90 -13.30
CA GLU A 137 9.57 14.06 -13.67
C GLU A 137 8.68 15.16 -14.30
N PRO A 138 9.03 16.44 -14.14
CA PRO A 138 8.30 17.51 -14.83
C PRO A 138 8.32 17.27 -16.35
N ASP A 139 7.18 17.49 -17.00
CA ASP A 139 7.11 17.44 -18.47
C ASP A 139 8.14 18.42 -19.06
N GLU A 140 9.03 17.91 -19.93
CA GLU A 140 9.94 18.74 -20.70
C GLU A 140 9.15 19.41 -21.83
N ASP A 141 8.81 20.70 -21.67
CA ASP A 141 8.22 21.55 -22.73
C ASP A 141 9.18 21.82 -23.90
#